data_AF-A0A0K0G1Y8-F1
#
_entry.id   AF-A0A0K0G1Y8-F1
#
_cell.length_a   1.000
_cell.length_b   1.000
_cell.length_c   1.000
_cell.angle_alpha   90.00
_cell.angle_beta   90.00
_cell.angle_gamma   90.00
#
_symmetry.space_group_name_H-M   'P 1'
#
loop_
_entity.id
_entity.type
_entity.pdbx_description
1 polymer ?
#
loop_
_entity_poly.entity_id
_entity_poly.type
_entity_poly.pdbx_seq_one_letter_code
_entity_poly.pdbx_strand_id
1 'polypeptide(L)'
;MGKNIEGSLEFYVYFNEFLVIIGFLPIVTKKIQVLEVIDTSSGTTCHKVSFDLGNCSSISINKYRIDGVLECTIGKKNDEVEVMKRRRKKSNFNILNVEKHDFGEKVTSICYISKDNLVLSQCGCLYLFNGKDRCKWSNNGNIKFCKAIYNIQKFKVNAVLGIVHRKILIFFRNEKLYEIFNDNNCKVINSWTDHSTSMLSISCAKKLSNVKIK
;
A
#
# COMPACT_ATOMS: atom_id res chain seq x y z
N MET A 1 -4.95 12.92 22.86
CA MET A 1 -4.10 11.99 23.64
C MET A 1 -3.21 11.23 22.66
N GLY A 2 -1.88 11.39 22.73
CA GLY A 2 -0.96 10.61 21.90
C GLY A 2 -0.74 9.23 22.53
N LYS A 3 -1.14 8.16 21.84
CA LYS A 3 -0.84 6.79 22.27
C LYS A 3 0.53 6.42 21.74
N ASN A 4 1.47 6.08 22.63
CA ASN A 4 2.80 5.66 22.21
C ASN A 4 2.69 4.28 21.55
N ILE A 5 3.16 4.15 20.32
CA ILE A 5 3.28 2.84 19.66
C ILE A 5 4.67 2.35 20.04
N GLU A 6 4.75 1.45 21.02
CA GLU A 6 6.02 0.79 21.35
C GLU A 6 6.56 0.08 20.10
N GLY A 7 7.83 0.30 19.76
CA GLY A 7 8.48 -0.33 18.62
C GLY A 7 8.66 0.57 17.39
N SER A 8 8.62 -0.02 16.19
CA SER A 8 8.90 0.69 14.93
C SER A 8 7.77 0.54 13.91
N LEU A 9 7.46 1.63 13.21
CA LEU A 9 6.45 1.66 12.15
C LEU A 9 7.03 1.22 10.81
N GLU A 10 6.35 0.32 10.10
CA GLU A 10 6.72 -0.09 8.74
C GLU A 10 5.79 0.49 7.69
N PHE A 11 4.48 0.36 7.89
CA PHE A 11 3.46 0.92 7.02
C PHE A 11 2.38 1.61 7.85
N TYR A 12 1.79 2.67 7.29
CA TYR A 12 0.57 3.25 7.85
C TYR A 12 -0.31 3.81 6.74
N VAL A 13 -1.61 3.82 6.97
CA VAL A 13 -2.58 4.52 6.13
C VAL A 13 -3.69 5.10 7.01
N TYR A 14 -4.08 6.34 6.72
CA TYR A 14 -5.14 7.05 7.44
C TYR A 14 -6.27 7.43 6.49
N PHE A 15 -7.51 7.22 6.93
CA PHE A 15 -8.72 7.67 6.23
C PHE A 15 -9.94 7.60 7.14
N ASN A 16 -10.83 8.60 7.07
CA ASN A 16 -12.12 8.62 7.79
C ASN A 16 -12.01 8.23 9.27
N GLU A 17 -11.10 8.87 10.00
CA GLU A 17 -10.87 8.62 11.44
C GLU A 17 -10.32 7.22 11.74
N PHE A 18 -9.90 6.45 10.74
CA PHE A 18 -9.22 5.17 10.94
C PHE A 18 -7.76 5.28 10.56
N LEU A 19 -6.90 4.88 11.48
CA LEU A 19 -5.48 4.69 11.26
C LEU A 19 -5.20 3.18 11.24
N VAL A 20 -4.66 2.69 10.14
CA VAL A 20 -4.19 1.31 10.03
C VAL A 20 -2.68 1.32 10.00
N ILE A 21 -2.07 0.57 10.89
CA ILE A 21 -0.64 0.51 11.14
C ILE A 21 -0.17 -0.91 10.96
N ILE A 22 0.96 -1.08 10.29
CA ILE A 22 1.78 -2.27 10.38
C ILE A 22 3.12 -1.84 10.98
N GLY A 23 3.49 -2.46 12.09
CA GLY A 23 4.73 -2.16 12.80
C GLY A 23 5.37 -3.40 13.39
N PHE A 24 6.46 -3.20 14.13
CA PHE A 24 7.18 -4.25 14.84
C PHE A 24 7.19 -3.96 16.33
N LEU A 25 6.79 -4.94 17.13
CA LEU A 25 6.98 -4.91 18.58
C LEU A 25 8.30 -5.61 18.92
N PRO A 26 9.19 -4.98 19.71
CA PRO A 26 10.35 -5.65 20.28
C PRO A 26 9.89 -6.55 21.42
N ILE A 27 9.68 -7.84 21.15
CA ILE A 27 9.57 -8.83 22.22
C ILE A 27 10.98 -9.38 22.44
N VAL A 28 11.37 -9.52 23.71
CA VAL A 28 12.72 -9.78 24.24
C VAL A 28 13.55 -10.81 23.44
N THR A 29 12.91 -11.73 22.72
CA THR A 29 13.58 -12.77 21.92
C THR A 29 13.21 -12.80 20.43
N LYS A 30 12.16 -12.09 19.98
CA LYS A 30 11.71 -12.10 18.56
C LYS A 30 11.05 -10.78 18.17
N LYS A 31 11.36 -10.29 16.97
CA LYS A 31 10.56 -9.22 16.33
C LYS A 31 9.27 -9.83 15.78
N ILE A 32 8.13 -9.39 16.28
CA ILE A 32 6.81 -9.77 15.76
C ILE A 32 6.25 -8.58 14.98
N GLN A 33 5.67 -8.83 13.81
CA GLN A 33 4.98 -7.80 13.05
C GLN A 33 3.53 -7.75 13.51
N VAL A 34 2.99 -6.55 13.72
CA VAL A 34 1.63 -6.35 14.21
C VAL A 34 0.88 -5.45 13.25
N LEU A 35 -0.34 -5.84 12.90
CA LEU A 35 -1.34 -4.96 12.29
C LEU A 35 -2.27 -4.44 13.39
N GLU A 36 -2.39 -3.12 13.47
CA GLU A 36 -3.38 -2.45 14.31
C GLU A 36 -4.29 -1.56 13.47
N VAL A 37 -5.59 -1.64 13.72
CA VAL A 37 -6.57 -0.65 13.27
C VAL A 37 -6.99 0.15 14.48
N ILE A 38 -6.94 1.47 14.38
CA ILE A 38 -7.24 2.41 15.46
C ILE A 38 -8.32 3.37 14.98
N ASP A 39 -9.39 3.53 15.76
CA ASP A 39 -10.32 4.64 15.62
C ASP A 39 -9.68 5.86 16.29
N THR A 40 -9.33 6.86 15.51
CA THR A 40 -8.64 8.06 15.99
C THR A 40 -9.57 9.04 16.68
N SER A 41 -10.90 8.92 16.50
CA SER A 41 -11.87 9.76 17.21
C SER A 41 -11.93 9.40 18.69
N SER A 42 -11.81 8.11 19.02
CA SER A 42 -11.82 7.61 20.41
C SER A 42 -10.44 7.18 20.93
N GLY A 43 -9.47 6.97 20.04
CA GLY A 43 -8.16 6.38 20.36
C GLY A 43 -8.21 4.85 20.61
N THR A 44 -9.34 4.20 20.30
CA THR A 44 -9.56 2.78 20.60
C THR A 44 -8.95 1.89 19.52
N THR A 45 -8.21 0.86 19.93
CA THR A 45 -7.75 -0.19 19.03
C THR A 45 -8.93 -1.07 18.64
N CYS A 46 -9.29 -0.99 17.37
CA CYS A 46 -10.41 -1.62 16.69
C CYS A 46 -10.10 -3.06 16.22
N HIS A 47 -8.84 -3.31 15.92
CA HIS A 47 -8.37 -4.63 15.56
C HIS A 47 -6.87 -4.70 15.82
N LYS A 48 -6.42 -5.86 16.28
CA LYS A 48 -5.01 -6.14 16.48
C LYS A 48 -4.76 -7.60 16.16
N VAL A 49 -3.80 -7.85 15.29
CA VAL A 49 -3.36 -9.19 14.93
C VAL A 49 -1.84 -9.19 14.78
N SER A 50 -1.22 -10.29 15.20
CA SER A 50 0.22 -10.50 15.14
C SER A 50 0.55 -11.49 14.03
N PHE A 51 1.66 -11.25 13.35
CA PHE A 51 2.21 -12.12 12.31
C PHE A 51 3.69 -12.38 12.57
N ASP A 52 4.20 -13.41 11.91
CA ASP A 52 5.65 -13.62 11.81
C ASP A 52 6.35 -12.42 11.17
N LEU A 53 7.65 -12.28 11.48
CA LEU A 53 8.46 -11.14 11.10
C LEU A 53 8.39 -10.85 9.59
N GLY A 54 7.87 -9.67 9.27
CA GLY A 54 7.80 -9.15 7.92
C GLY A 54 6.83 -9.92 7.03
N ASN A 55 5.82 -10.58 7.57
CA ASN A 55 4.85 -11.31 6.76
C ASN A 55 4.03 -10.36 5.86
N CYS A 56 3.70 -9.16 6.31
CA CYS A 56 3.02 -8.15 5.52
C CYS A 56 4.00 -7.40 4.63
N SER A 57 3.61 -7.21 3.36
CA SER A 57 4.41 -6.56 2.32
C SER A 57 3.81 -5.26 1.81
N SER A 58 2.51 -5.04 2.03
CA SER A 58 1.81 -3.84 1.59
C SER A 58 0.48 -3.67 2.33
N ILE A 59 -0.02 -2.44 2.35
CA ILE A 59 -1.32 -2.11 2.93
C ILE A 59 -2.04 -1.06 2.08
N SER A 60 -3.36 -1.14 2.05
CA SER A 60 -4.23 -0.12 1.44
C SER A 60 -5.55 0.00 2.18
N ILE A 61 -6.13 1.20 2.15
CA ILE A 61 -7.50 1.45 2.58
C ILE A 61 -8.34 1.82 1.37
N ASN A 62 -9.58 1.34 1.34
CA ASN A 62 -10.56 1.71 0.34
C ASN A 62 -11.18 3.08 0.65
N LYS A 63 -10.59 4.14 0.08
CA LYS A 63 -11.06 5.51 0.25
C LYS A 63 -12.38 5.82 -0.47
N TYR A 64 -12.94 4.88 -1.21
CA TYR A 64 -14.16 5.04 -2.00
C TYR A 64 -15.40 4.45 -1.31
N ARG A 65 -15.24 3.84 -0.13
CA ARG A 65 -16.35 3.37 0.71
C ARG A 65 -16.92 4.54 1.52
N ILE A 66 -17.89 5.24 0.93
CA ILE A 66 -18.68 6.29 1.59
C ILE A 66 -19.91 5.75 2.34
N ASP A 67 -20.16 4.45 2.26
CA ASP A 67 -21.29 3.74 2.87
C ASP A 67 -21.07 3.36 4.34
N GLY A 68 -20.08 3.99 5.00
CA GLY A 68 -19.75 3.74 6.40
C GLY A 68 -19.08 2.39 6.65
N VAL A 69 -18.46 1.79 5.63
CA VAL A 69 -17.68 0.56 5.73
C VAL A 69 -16.19 0.91 5.71
N LEU A 70 -15.44 0.50 6.74
CA LEU A 70 -14.00 0.41 6.63
C LEU A 70 -13.66 -0.86 5.85
N GLU A 71 -12.91 -0.69 4.77
CA GLU A 71 -12.35 -1.78 4.00
C GLU A 71 -10.86 -1.52 3.83
N CYS A 72 -10.04 -2.46 4.32
CA CYS A 72 -8.59 -2.40 4.17
C CYS A 72 -8.08 -3.72 3.63
N THR A 73 -6.96 -3.64 2.93
CA THR A 73 -6.32 -4.79 2.28
C THR A 73 -4.87 -4.83 2.68
N ILE A 74 -4.42 -6.02 3.06
CA ILE A 74 -3.01 -6.30 3.30
C ILE A 74 -2.52 -7.31 2.28
N GLY A 75 -1.35 -7.04 1.70
CA GLY A 75 -0.60 -8.05 0.95
C GLY A 75 0.39 -8.72 1.89
N LYS A 76 0.55 -10.04 1.76
CA LYS A 76 1.51 -10.83 2.51
C LYS A 76 2.64 -11.35 1.62
N LYS A 77 3.72 -11.82 2.26
CA LYS A 77 4.89 -12.42 1.63
C LYS A 77 4.62 -13.82 1.10
N ASN A 78 3.67 -14.54 1.70
CA ASN A 78 3.21 -15.86 1.24
C ASN A 78 2.13 -15.75 0.16
N ASP A 79 2.20 -14.68 -0.65
CA ASP A 79 1.35 -14.47 -1.82
C ASP A 79 -0.16 -14.26 -1.53
N GLU A 80 -0.56 -14.35 -0.26
CA GLU A 80 -1.91 -14.09 0.21
C GLU A 80 -2.19 -12.59 0.27
N VAL A 81 -3.38 -12.20 -0.17
CA VAL A 81 -3.98 -10.89 0.07
C VAL A 81 -5.20 -11.09 0.96
N GLU A 82 -5.24 -10.36 2.07
CA GLU A 82 -6.40 -10.35 2.96
C GLU A 82 -7.17 -9.05 2.81
N VAL A 83 -8.47 -9.15 2.53
CA VAL A 83 -9.40 -8.02 2.49
C VAL A 83 -10.25 -8.08 3.75
N MET A 84 -10.11 -7.07 4.60
CA MET A 84 -10.83 -6.92 5.84
C MET A 84 -11.94 -5.88 5.68
N LYS A 85 -13.18 -6.25 5.96
CA LYS A 85 -14.34 -5.35 5.86
C LYS A 85 -15.08 -5.25 7.19
N ARG A 86 -15.50 -4.03 7.56
CA ARG A 86 -16.37 -3.80 8.71
C ARG A 86 -17.25 -2.56 8.54
N ARG A 87 -18.56 -2.72 8.79
CA ARG A 87 -19.51 -1.60 8.86
C ARG A 87 -19.43 -0.92 10.22
N ARG A 88 -19.40 0.43 10.26
CA ARG A 88 -19.47 1.23 11.49
C ARG A 88 -20.75 0.88 12.25
N LYS A 89 -20.63 0.26 13.43
CA LYS A 89 -21.72 0.11 14.42
C LYS A 89 -21.36 0.96 15.64
N LYS A 90 -22.38 1.55 16.30
CA LYS A 90 -22.24 2.58 17.34
C LYS A 90 -21.38 2.20 18.57
N SER A 91 -21.06 0.94 18.83
CA SER A 91 -20.48 0.56 20.13
C SER A 91 -19.37 -0.48 20.16
N ASN A 92 -19.02 -1.17 19.06
CA ASN A 92 -17.89 -2.12 19.07
C ASN A 92 -17.35 -2.34 17.64
N PHE A 93 -16.10 -1.94 17.41
CA PHE A 93 -15.39 -2.23 16.19
C PHE A 93 -14.55 -3.50 16.41
N ASN A 94 -14.99 -4.62 15.83
CA ASN A 94 -14.19 -5.83 15.63
C ASN A 94 -14.27 -6.18 14.14
N ILE A 95 -13.14 -6.45 13.49
CA ILE A 95 -13.10 -6.98 12.12
C ILE A 95 -13.67 -8.40 12.15
N LEU A 96 -14.70 -8.67 11.35
CA LEU A 96 -15.39 -9.97 11.34
C LEU A 96 -15.20 -10.75 10.03
N ASN A 97 -15.03 -10.05 8.91
CA ASN A 97 -14.89 -10.69 7.59
C ASN A 97 -13.50 -10.43 7.06
N VAL A 98 -12.70 -11.49 6.98
CA VAL A 98 -11.40 -11.53 6.33
C VAL A 98 -11.52 -12.44 5.11
N GLU A 99 -11.59 -11.84 3.93
CA GLU A 99 -11.52 -12.58 2.66
C GLU A 99 -10.05 -12.79 2.31
N LYS A 100 -9.67 -14.03 1.99
CA LYS A 100 -8.30 -14.42 1.64
C LYS A 100 -8.24 -14.78 0.17
N HIS A 101 -7.22 -14.28 -0.52
CA HIS A 101 -7.00 -14.52 -1.93
C HIS A 101 -5.54 -14.86 -2.16
N ASP A 102 -5.28 -15.99 -2.81
CA ASP A 102 -3.93 -16.37 -3.23
C ASP A 102 -3.62 -15.79 -4.61
N PHE A 103 -2.54 -15.00 -4.69
CA PHE A 103 -2.09 -14.41 -5.95
C PHE A 103 -0.96 -15.22 -6.61
N GLY A 104 -0.36 -16.20 -5.92
CA GLY A 104 0.72 -17.08 -6.38
C GLY A 104 2.11 -16.46 -6.42
N GLU A 105 2.24 -15.14 -6.18
CA GLU A 105 3.51 -14.46 -5.90
C GLU A 105 3.27 -13.25 -4.99
N LYS A 106 4.35 -12.79 -4.35
CA LYS A 106 4.33 -11.69 -3.39
C LYS A 106 3.76 -10.42 -4.02
N VAL A 107 2.71 -9.89 -3.38
CA VAL A 107 2.20 -8.55 -3.68
C VAL A 107 3.09 -7.51 -3.01
N THR A 108 3.50 -6.48 -3.76
CA THR A 108 4.49 -5.49 -3.30
C THR A 108 3.89 -4.10 -3.08
N SER A 109 2.72 -3.84 -3.63
CA SER A 109 1.96 -2.61 -3.40
C SER A 109 0.51 -2.82 -3.82
N ILE A 110 -0.42 -2.13 -3.14
CA ILE A 110 -1.87 -2.22 -3.35
C ILE A 110 -2.45 -0.82 -3.30
N CYS A 111 -3.36 -0.51 -4.23
CA CYS A 111 -4.07 0.76 -4.28
C CYS A 111 -5.51 0.57 -4.73
N TYR A 112 -6.47 1.08 -3.95
CA TYR A 112 -7.84 1.19 -4.43
C TYR A 112 -7.97 2.26 -5.51
N ILE A 113 -8.71 1.95 -6.57
CA ILE A 113 -9.03 2.89 -7.65
C ILE A 113 -10.52 3.25 -7.72
N SER A 114 -11.37 2.42 -7.12
CA SER A 114 -12.81 2.62 -6.97
C SER A 114 -13.33 1.81 -5.79
N LYS A 115 -14.63 1.90 -5.51
CA LYS A 115 -15.30 1.17 -4.43
C LYS A 115 -15.08 -0.35 -4.49
N ASP A 116 -15.07 -0.91 -5.70
CA ASP A 116 -15.04 -2.37 -5.88
C ASP A 116 -13.80 -2.83 -6.65
N ASN A 117 -12.83 -1.95 -6.87
CA ASN A 117 -11.62 -2.31 -7.62
C ASN A 117 -10.35 -1.77 -6.97
N LEU A 118 -9.34 -2.63 -6.93
CA LEU A 118 -7.98 -2.30 -6.54
C LEU A 118 -6.99 -2.71 -7.63
N VAL A 119 -5.84 -2.04 -7.61
CA VAL A 119 -4.67 -2.36 -8.42
C VAL A 119 -3.57 -2.84 -7.49
N LEU A 120 -2.93 -3.93 -7.85
CA LEU A 120 -1.82 -4.51 -7.12
C LEU A 120 -0.60 -4.72 -8.01
N SER A 121 0.59 -4.59 -7.43
CA SER A 121 1.85 -4.97 -8.08
C SER A 121 2.33 -6.33 -7.61
N GLN A 122 2.63 -7.16 -8.59
CA GLN A 122 3.14 -8.52 -8.41
C GLN A 122 4.15 -8.82 -9.52
N CYS A 123 5.36 -9.23 -9.14
CA CYS A 123 6.44 -9.60 -10.08
C CYS A 123 6.72 -8.55 -11.18
N GLY A 124 6.67 -7.26 -10.84
CA GLY A 124 6.93 -6.18 -11.78
C GLY A 124 5.80 -5.95 -12.79
N CYS A 125 4.62 -6.52 -12.55
CA CYS A 125 3.39 -6.31 -13.31
C CYS A 125 2.32 -5.67 -12.42
N LEU A 126 1.37 -4.98 -13.04
CA LEU A 126 0.17 -4.47 -12.39
C LEU A 126 -1.04 -5.32 -12.75
N TYR A 127 -1.90 -5.58 -11.78
CA TYR A 127 -3.14 -6.31 -11.95
C TYR A 127 -4.31 -5.53 -11.37
N LEU A 128 -5.43 -5.51 -12.08
CA LEU A 128 -6.73 -5.11 -11.58
C LEU A 128 -7.37 -6.31 -10.87
N PHE A 129 -7.95 -6.06 -9.71
CA PHE A 129 -8.69 -7.05 -8.95
C PHE A 129 -10.01 -6.45 -8.44
N ASN A 130 -11.11 -7.18 -8.61
CA ASN A 130 -12.46 -6.74 -8.24
C ASN A 130 -13.07 -7.52 -7.05
N GLY A 131 -12.25 -8.31 -6.34
CA GLY A 131 -12.72 -9.22 -5.28
C GLY A 131 -13.01 -10.64 -5.75
N LYS A 132 -13.17 -10.87 -7.06
CA LYS A 132 -13.43 -12.20 -7.64
C LYS A 132 -12.41 -12.55 -8.70
N ASP A 133 -12.26 -11.66 -9.67
CA ASP A 133 -11.45 -11.85 -10.86
C ASP A 133 -10.23 -10.93 -10.82
N ARG A 134 -9.13 -11.44 -11.37
CA ARG A 134 -7.90 -10.70 -11.60
C ARG A 134 -7.65 -10.60 -13.10
N CYS A 135 -7.43 -9.39 -13.60
CA CYS A 135 -6.94 -9.18 -14.96
C CYS A 135 -5.70 -8.28 -14.96
N LYS A 136 -4.81 -8.45 -15.94
CA LYS A 136 -3.63 -7.59 -16.05
C LYS A 136 -4.05 -6.14 -16.30
N TRP A 137 -3.44 -5.18 -15.61
CA TRP A 137 -3.78 -3.75 -15.71
C TRP A 137 -3.43 -3.14 -17.07
N SER A 138 -2.38 -3.64 -17.72
CA SER A 138 -2.02 -3.21 -19.07
C SER A 138 -1.92 -4.39 -20.04
N ASN A 139 -2.52 -4.22 -21.22
CA ASN A 139 -2.23 -4.98 -22.44
C ASN A 139 -0.98 -4.47 -23.17
N ASN A 140 -0.19 -3.56 -22.58
CA ASN A 140 1.08 -3.16 -23.14
C ASN A 140 2.01 -4.37 -23.14
N GLY A 141 2.16 -4.99 -24.31
CA GLY A 141 2.89 -6.23 -24.54
C GLY A 141 4.11 -6.37 -23.63
N ASN A 142 4.12 -7.42 -22.83
CA ASN A 142 5.31 -7.99 -22.20
C ASN A 142 6.21 -7.09 -21.33
N ILE A 143 5.83 -5.86 -20.96
CA ILE A 143 6.64 -5.06 -20.03
C ILE A 143 6.47 -5.61 -18.62
N LYS A 144 7.23 -6.66 -18.31
CA LYS A 144 7.53 -7.12 -16.97
C LYS A 144 8.77 -6.37 -16.52
N PHE A 145 8.64 -5.51 -15.51
CA PHE A 145 9.83 -4.92 -14.92
C PHE A 145 10.59 -6.01 -14.16
N CYS A 146 11.91 -6.05 -14.33
CA CYS A 146 12.75 -6.95 -13.54
C CYS A 146 12.69 -6.65 -12.03
N LYS A 147 12.19 -5.47 -11.66
CA LYS A 147 12.00 -5.04 -10.28
C LYS A 147 10.53 -4.79 -9.99
N ALA A 148 10.14 -5.05 -8.76
CA ALA A 148 8.79 -4.78 -8.29
C ALA A 148 8.43 -3.28 -8.37
N ILE A 149 7.13 -3.03 -8.54
CA ILE A 149 6.52 -1.70 -8.56
C ILE A 149 6.03 -1.42 -7.14
N TYR A 150 6.46 -0.31 -6.57
CA TYR A 150 6.14 0.07 -5.19
C TYR A 150 5.32 1.36 -5.16
N ASN A 151 4.68 1.61 -4.01
CA ASN A 151 3.94 2.84 -3.74
C ASN A 151 2.96 3.23 -4.87
N ILE A 152 2.10 2.29 -5.24
CA ILE A 152 1.09 2.53 -6.26
C ILE A 152 0.03 3.47 -5.72
N GLN A 153 -0.37 4.45 -6.53
CA GLN A 153 -1.41 5.40 -6.18
C GLN A 153 -2.33 5.64 -7.37
N LYS A 154 -3.62 5.85 -7.12
CA LYS A 154 -4.52 6.30 -8.18
C LYS A 154 -4.07 7.68 -8.66
N PHE A 155 -4.00 7.84 -9.97
CA PHE A 155 -3.71 9.12 -10.61
C PHE A 155 -4.96 9.68 -11.31
N LYS A 156 -5.58 8.86 -12.15
CA LYS A 156 -6.85 9.13 -12.84
C LYS A 156 -7.70 7.86 -12.86
N VAL A 157 -8.91 7.94 -13.42
CA VAL A 157 -9.83 6.79 -13.55
C VAL A 157 -9.13 5.58 -14.17
N ASN A 158 -8.34 5.80 -15.24
CA ASN A 158 -7.66 4.74 -15.99
C ASN A 158 -6.14 4.76 -15.83
N ALA A 159 -5.62 5.39 -14.77
CA ALA A 159 -4.17 5.53 -14.59
C ALA A 159 -3.76 5.42 -13.13
N VAL A 160 -2.65 4.70 -12.89
CA VAL A 160 -1.99 4.65 -11.59
C VAL A 160 -0.55 5.14 -11.70
N LEU A 161 -0.06 5.78 -10.64
CA LEU A 161 1.35 6.07 -10.44
C LEU A 161 2.02 4.90 -9.75
N GLY A 162 3.31 4.69 -10.00
CA GLY A 162 4.11 3.75 -9.22
C GLY A 162 5.60 4.02 -9.34
N ILE A 163 6.35 3.56 -8.34
CA ILE A 163 7.80 3.69 -8.28
C ILE A 163 8.44 2.41 -8.82
N VAL A 164 9.31 2.55 -9.82
CA VAL A 164 10.08 1.44 -10.40
C VAL A 164 11.55 1.83 -10.52
N HIS A 165 12.45 1.11 -9.84
CA HIS A 165 13.90 1.31 -9.93
C HIS A 165 14.31 2.81 -9.89
N ARG A 166 13.75 3.58 -8.95
CA ARG A 166 13.99 5.04 -8.75
C ARG A 166 13.25 5.99 -9.70
N LYS A 167 12.46 5.46 -10.63
CA LYS A 167 11.61 6.24 -11.51
C LYS A 167 10.19 6.32 -10.96
N ILE A 168 9.50 7.41 -11.22
CA ILE A 168 8.05 7.49 -11.05
C ILE A 168 7.42 7.41 -12.43
N LEU A 169 6.60 6.38 -12.62
CA LEU A 169 5.93 6.09 -13.87
C LEU A 169 4.41 6.22 -13.70
N ILE A 170 3.73 6.69 -14.74
CA ILE A 170 2.28 6.57 -14.91
C ILE A 170 2.00 5.34 -15.77
N PHE A 171 1.13 4.49 -15.25
CA PHE A 171 0.62 3.31 -15.90
C PHE A 171 -0.83 3.54 -16.30
N PHE A 172 -1.02 3.97 -17.54
CA PHE A 172 -2.33 4.01 -18.15
C PHE A 172 -2.82 2.60 -18.48
N ARG A 173 -4.13 2.39 -18.36
CA ARG A 173 -4.79 1.16 -18.77
C ARG A 173 -4.77 1.09 -20.29
N ASN A 174 -4.11 0.07 -20.85
CA ASN A 174 -4.02 -0.18 -22.30
C ASN A 174 -3.34 0.93 -23.14
N GLU A 175 -2.58 1.84 -22.53
CA GLU A 175 -1.80 2.84 -23.23
C GLU A 175 -0.36 2.83 -22.73
N LYS A 176 0.57 3.37 -23.52
CA LYS A 176 2.00 3.44 -23.18
C LYS A 176 2.23 4.09 -21.82
N LEU A 177 3.19 3.55 -21.07
CA LEU A 177 3.61 4.15 -19.81
C LEU A 177 4.30 5.48 -20.04
N TYR A 178 4.20 6.38 -19.06
CA TYR A 178 4.82 7.70 -19.09
C TYR A 178 5.76 7.88 -17.91
N GLU A 179 6.97 8.37 -18.15
CA GLU A 179 7.95 8.67 -17.11
C GLU A 179 7.82 10.13 -16.68
N ILE A 180 7.59 10.37 -15.39
CA ILE A 180 7.45 11.73 -14.85
C ILE A 180 8.70 12.16 -14.08
N PHE A 181 9.40 11.20 -13.48
CA PHE A 181 10.58 11.47 -12.69
C PHE A 181 11.62 10.38 -12.88
N ASN A 182 12.86 10.81 -13.12
CA ASN A 182 14.03 9.95 -13.26
C ASN A 182 15.29 10.75 -12.94
N ASP A 183 15.72 10.70 -11.68
CA ASP A 183 16.98 11.27 -11.24
C ASP A 183 17.94 10.15 -10.79
N ASN A 184 19.04 10.00 -11.53
CA ASN A 184 20.05 8.99 -11.27
C ASN A 184 20.81 9.20 -9.95
N ASN A 185 20.82 10.41 -9.41
CA ASN A 185 21.51 10.77 -8.17
C ASN A 185 20.63 10.59 -6.93
N CYS A 186 19.34 10.32 -7.13
CA CYS A 186 18.36 10.17 -6.07
C CYS A 186 17.77 8.76 -6.01
N LYS A 187 17.42 8.33 -4.80
CA LYS A 187 16.55 7.18 -4.57
C LYS A 187 15.21 7.70 -4.10
N VAL A 188 14.17 7.53 -4.91
CA VAL A 188 12.80 7.83 -4.50
C VAL A 188 12.44 6.94 -3.30
N ILE A 189 12.12 7.56 -2.17
CA ILE A 189 11.66 6.91 -0.95
C ILE A 189 10.14 6.80 -1.00
N ASN A 190 9.48 7.91 -1.33
CA ASN A 190 8.04 8.03 -1.34
C ASN A 190 7.60 9.09 -2.34
N SER A 191 6.34 9.05 -2.73
CA SER A 191 5.67 10.07 -3.51
C SER A 191 4.22 10.15 -3.04
N TRP A 192 3.57 11.29 -3.17
CA TRP A 192 2.12 11.40 -3.00
C TRP A 192 1.54 12.43 -3.95
N THR A 193 0.28 12.21 -4.31
CA THR A 193 -0.48 13.14 -5.14
C THR A 193 -1.49 13.88 -4.31
N ASP A 194 -1.54 15.20 -4.49
CA ASP A 194 -2.64 16.03 -4.03
C ASP A 194 -3.49 16.41 -5.24
N HIS A 195 -4.66 15.79 -5.33
CA HIS A 195 -5.60 16.03 -6.43
C HIS A 195 -6.27 17.41 -6.34
N SER A 196 -6.31 18.04 -5.16
CA SER A 196 -6.94 19.37 -5.00
C SER A 196 -6.08 20.47 -5.61
N THR A 197 -4.76 20.31 -5.56
CA THR A 197 -3.77 21.26 -6.10
C THR A 197 -3.10 20.77 -7.38
N SER A 198 -3.44 19.56 -7.86
CA SER A 198 -2.77 18.89 -8.97
C SER A 198 -1.25 18.75 -8.78
N MET A 199 -0.80 18.57 -7.53
CA MET A 199 0.62 18.51 -7.17
C MET A 199 1.08 17.07 -6.96
N LEU A 200 2.26 16.74 -7.49
CA LEU A 200 3.01 15.53 -7.15
C LEU A 200 4.19 15.90 -6.26
N SER A 201 4.16 15.45 -5.02
CA SER A 201 5.29 15.61 -4.10
C SER A 201 6.11 14.34 -4.06
N ILE A 202 7.44 14.50 -4.03
CA ILE A 202 8.40 13.40 -4.13
C ILE A 202 9.42 13.54 -3.01
N SER A 203 9.56 12.50 -2.19
CA SER A 203 10.62 12.40 -1.18
C SER A 203 11.74 11.50 -1.70
N CYS A 204 12.96 12.04 -1.73
CA CYS A 204 14.14 11.38 -2.27
C CYS A 204 15.29 11.38 -1.25
N ALA A 205 16.05 10.29 -1.19
CA ALA A 205 17.38 10.28 -0.59
C ALA A 205 18.43 10.57 -1.66
N LYS A 206 19.27 11.57 -1.42
CA LYS A 206 20.46 11.81 -2.25
C LYS A 206 21.46 10.69 -2.02
N LYS A 207 22.04 10.16 -3.10
CA LYS A 207 23.18 9.25 -2.96
C LYS A 207 24.36 10.06 -2.42
N LEU A 208 24.96 9.58 -1.34
CA LEU A 208 26.31 10.03 -0.97
C LEU A 208 27.24 9.58 -2.10
N SER A 209 27.75 10.55 -2.85
CA SER A 209 28.89 10.30 -3.74
C SER A 209 30.03 9.84 -2.84
N ASN A 210 30.61 8.66 -3.12
CA ASN A 210 31.89 8.28 -2.55
C ASN A 210 32.92 9.30 -3.05
N VAL A 211 33.07 10.41 -2.32
CA VAL A 211 34.22 11.29 -2.47
C VAL A 211 35.39 10.44 -2.01
N LYS A 212 36.14 9.91 -2.98
CA LYS A 212 37.49 9.43 -2.70
C LYS A 212 38.26 10.65 -2.22
N ILE A 213 38.49 10.73 -0.91
CA ILE A 213 39.52 11.59 -0.35
C ILE A 213 40.81 11.09 -0.97
N LYS A 214 41.41 11.91 -1.83
CA LYS A 214 42.76 11.69 -2.35
C LYS A 214 43.77 12.06 -1.29
#